data_AF-A0A9P8H0G2-F1
#
_entry.id   AF-A0A9P8H0G2-F1
#
_cell.length_a   1.000
_cell.length_b   1.000
_cell.length_c   1.000
_cell.angle_alpha   90.00
_cell.angle_beta   90.00
_cell.angle_gamma   90.00
#
_symmetry.space_group_name_H-M   'P 1'
#
loop_
_entity.id
_entity.type
_entity.pdbx_description
1 polymer ?
#
loop_
_entity_poly.entity_id
_entity_poly.type
_entity_poly.pdbx_seq_one_letter_code
_entity_poly.pdbx_strand_id
1 'polypeptide(L)'
;MFASLPRSFHPKGAQPVKNIRLFSNGKIASVDMVRYHSDPKYRRDDLDKRAERRRLRKTLDPIYAAKCHAEDAATYQRRRLCQRVYRQQLFNNWLRRGWHAAGLPWKTHRCELALEAVRHRCSSCGFPDHKAKFWWTSIAELESYLCGKCALKLSWEEVCPEGFEGTATTKEFTARARELGIEKPLMHRPWKSVIVSSTRDCVANLVQRS
;
A
#
# COMPACT_ATOMS: atom_id res chain seq x y z
N MET A 1 -20.64 78.80 -6.66
CA MET A 1 -20.36 79.86 -5.68
C MET A 1 -19.84 79.21 -4.41
N PHE A 2 -18.74 79.73 -3.89
CA PHE A 2 -17.97 79.22 -2.76
C PHE A 2 -18.67 79.44 -1.41
N ALA A 3 -18.47 78.51 -0.46
CA ALA A 3 -18.31 78.74 0.98
C ALA A 3 -17.95 77.40 1.65
N SER A 4 -16.67 77.07 1.86
CA SER A 4 -15.84 77.33 3.06
C SER A 4 -16.21 76.50 4.30
N LEU A 5 -15.25 75.64 4.68
CA LEU A 5 -15.14 74.76 5.86
C LEU A 5 -15.36 75.48 7.22
N PRO A 6 -15.40 74.70 8.33
CA PRO A 6 -14.26 74.86 9.23
C PRO A 6 -13.52 73.56 9.56
N ARG A 7 -12.19 73.72 9.59
CA ARG A 7 -11.21 72.85 10.22
C ARG A 7 -11.51 72.69 11.71
N SER A 8 -11.27 71.49 12.23
CA SER A 8 -10.69 71.33 13.56
C SER A 8 -9.55 70.30 13.50
N PHE A 9 -8.45 70.71 14.12
CA PHE A 9 -7.09 70.23 14.01
C PHE A 9 -6.80 69.22 15.15
N HIS A 10 -6.22 68.05 14.80
CA HIS A 10 -5.26 67.17 15.50
C HIS A 10 -5.24 67.03 17.06
N PRO A 11 -4.98 65.81 17.61
CA PRO A 11 -3.59 65.36 17.68
C PRO A 11 -3.31 63.90 17.33
N LYS A 12 -2.07 63.71 16.89
CA LYS A 12 -1.37 62.46 16.63
C LYS A 12 -1.28 61.65 17.93
N GLY A 13 -1.81 60.43 17.93
CA GLY A 13 -1.66 59.47 19.02
C GLY A 13 -1.41 58.09 18.46
N ALA A 14 -0.14 57.67 18.50
CA ALA A 14 0.39 56.31 18.42
C ALA A 14 -0.48 55.23 17.74
N GLN A 15 -0.13 54.87 16.50
CA GLN A 15 -0.44 53.52 16.03
C GLN A 15 0.40 52.52 16.86
N PRO A 16 -0.19 51.52 17.54
CA PRO A 16 0.57 50.36 17.94
C PRO A 16 0.82 49.50 16.69
N VAL A 17 1.87 49.83 15.95
CA VAL A 17 2.52 48.86 15.07
C VAL A 17 3.25 47.89 15.99
N LYS A 18 2.91 46.60 15.86
CA LYS A 18 3.75 45.39 16.06
C LYS A 18 2.97 44.26 16.75
N ASN A 19 2.08 43.61 16.02
CA ASN A 19 2.06 42.15 16.11
C ASN A 19 3.06 41.63 15.09
N ILE A 20 4.35 41.69 15.48
CA ILE A 20 5.41 40.94 14.80
C ILE A 20 4.99 39.49 14.95
N ARG A 21 4.50 38.89 13.87
CA ARG A 21 4.41 37.44 13.75
C ARG A 21 5.85 36.94 13.86
N LEU A 22 6.23 36.47 15.05
CA LEU A 22 7.44 35.68 15.23
C LEU A 22 7.20 34.33 14.55
N PHE A 23 7.23 34.31 13.22
CA PHE A 23 7.56 33.09 12.51
C PHE A 23 9.05 32.88 12.73
N SER A 24 9.39 32.11 13.76
CA SER A 24 10.73 31.56 13.88
C SER A 24 10.99 30.74 12.61
N ASN A 25 11.80 31.27 11.70
CA ASN A 25 12.28 30.56 10.50
C ASN A 25 13.28 29.43 10.84
N GLY A 26 13.33 28.99 12.10
CA GLY A 26 14.04 27.77 12.48
C GLY A 26 13.22 26.56 12.03
N LYS A 27 13.89 25.53 11.49
CA LYS A 27 13.27 24.21 11.31
C LYS A 27 12.90 23.69 12.70
N ILE A 28 11.69 23.95 13.17
CA ILE A 28 11.10 23.23 14.30
C ILE A 28 10.75 21.84 13.77
N ALA A 29 11.75 20.98 13.61
CA ALA A 29 11.48 19.55 13.56
C ALA A 29 10.97 19.19 14.95
N SER A 30 9.70 18.81 15.06
CA SER A 30 9.20 18.31 16.34
C SER A 30 10.10 17.16 16.79
N VAL A 31 10.39 17.08 18.09
CA VAL A 31 11.22 16.00 18.66
C VAL A 31 10.69 14.63 18.22
N ASP A 32 9.37 14.52 18.07
CA ASP A 32 8.69 13.33 17.53
C ASP A 32 9.07 13.00 16.08
N MET A 33 9.24 13.99 15.20
CA MET A 33 9.65 13.77 13.81
C MET A 33 11.12 13.34 13.72
N VAL A 34 12.01 13.94 14.53
CA VAL A 34 13.41 13.49 14.61
C VAL A 34 13.45 12.03 15.07
N ARG A 35 12.71 11.71 16.14
CA ARG A 35 12.61 10.35 16.69
C ARG A 35 11.99 9.36 15.71
N TYR A 36 10.96 9.76 14.97
CA TYR A 36 10.32 8.93 13.95
C TYR A 36 11.29 8.52 12.82
N HIS A 37 12.26 9.36 12.48
CA HIS A 37 13.24 9.06 11.45
C HIS A 37 14.49 8.34 12.00
N SER A 38 14.87 8.57 13.25
CA SER A 38 16.08 8.00 13.86
C SER A 38 15.87 6.66 14.57
N ASP A 39 14.70 6.42 15.17
CA ASP A 39 14.40 5.22 15.97
C ASP A 39 13.41 4.30 15.22
N PRO A 40 13.88 3.15 14.70
CA PRO A 40 13.03 2.20 13.98
C PRO A 40 11.89 1.63 14.84
N LYS A 41 12.10 1.45 16.14
CA LYS A 41 11.08 0.89 17.05
C LYS A 41 9.98 1.90 17.30
N TYR A 42 10.32 3.13 17.65
CA TYR A 42 9.33 4.21 17.83
C TYR A 42 8.52 4.44 16.56
N ARG A 43 9.19 4.47 15.39
CA ARG A 43 8.52 4.58 14.08
C ARG A 43 7.49 3.47 13.89
N ARG A 44 7.84 2.24 14.26
CA ARG A 44 6.95 1.09 14.13
C ARG A 44 5.72 1.23 15.00
N ASP A 45 5.91 1.55 16.28
CA ASP A 45 4.82 1.70 17.23
C ASP A 45 3.86 2.83 16.82
N ASP A 46 4.38 3.96 16.32
CA ASP A 46 3.55 5.05 15.79
C ASP A 46 2.77 4.63 14.54
N LEU A 47 3.40 3.92 13.59
CA LEU A 47 2.72 3.39 12.40
C LEU A 47 1.61 2.40 12.77
N ASP A 48 1.86 1.49 13.72
CA ASP A 48 0.88 0.51 14.18
C ASP A 48 -0.28 1.20 14.93
N LYS A 49 0.00 2.19 15.80
CA LYS A 49 -1.03 3.02 16.45
C LYS A 49 -1.90 3.78 15.45
N ARG A 50 -1.30 4.36 14.41
CA ARG A 50 -2.05 5.06 13.34
C ARG A 50 -2.89 4.10 12.51
N ALA A 51 -2.38 2.90 12.24
CA ALA A 51 -3.12 1.86 11.54
C ALA A 51 -4.36 1.42 12.34
N GLU A 52 -4.21 1.19 13.65
CA GLU A 52 -5.32 0.79 14.52
C GLU A 52 -6.37 1.90 14.64
N ARG A 53 -5.94 3.16 14.83
CA ARG A 53 -6.85 4.31 14.85
C ARG A 53 -7.68 4.41 13.55
N ARG A 54 -7.05 4.19 12.39
CA ARG A 54 -7.73 4.20 11.10
C ARG A 54 -8.73 3.05 10.98
N ARG A 55 -8.34 1.85 11.45
CA ARG A 55 -9.21 0.67 11.48
C ARG A 55 -10.46 0.93 12.32
N LEU A 56 -10.29 1.36 13.57
CA LEU A 56 -11.37 1.68 14.48
C LEU A 56 -12.31 2.75 13.89
N ARG A 57 -11.75 3.83 13.33
CA ARG A 57 -12.56 4.88 12.71
C ARG A 57 -13.39 4.35 11.54
N LYS A 58 -12.82 3.50 10.69
CA LYS A 58 -13.55 2.87 9.57
C LYS A 58 -14.68 1.95 10.06
N THR A 59 -14.54 1.34 11.24
CA THR A 59 -15.57 0.48 11.82
C THR A 59 -16.69 1.28 12.51
N LEU A 60 -16.34 2.35 13.23
CA LEU A 60 -17.28 3.10 14.07
C LEU A 60 -18.01 4.22 13.33
N ASP A 61 -17.37 4.84 12.33
CA ASP A 61 -17.91 5.99 11.60
C ASP A 61 -18.33 5.57 10.18
N PRO A 62 -19.64 5.40 9.90
CA PRO A 62 -20.12 4.96 8.59
C PRO A 62 -19.88 6.00 7.50
N ILE A 63 -19.81 7.30 7.83
CA ILE A 63 -19.54 8.38 6.87
C ILE A 63 -18.07 8.31 6.43
N TYR A 64 -17.16 8.14 7.39
CA TYR A 64 -15.74 7.95 7.08
C TYR A 64 -15.51 6.66 6.27
N ALA A 65 -16.21 5.57 6.61
CA ALA A 65 -16.15 4.33 5.85
C ALA A 65 -16.59 4.54 4.40
N ALA A 66 -17.75 5.16 4.18
CA ALA A 66 -18.28 5.46 2.85
C ALA A 66 -17.31 6.33 2.03
N LYS A 67 -16.70 7.35 2.65
CA LYS A 67 -15.67 8.18 2.01
C LYS A 67 -14.46 7.34 1.56
N CYS A 68 -13.92 6.49 2.44
CA CYS A 68 -12.81 5.61 2.07
C CYS A 68 -13.20 4.66 0.92
N HIS A 69 -14.42 4.12 0.92
CA HIS A 69 -14.91 3.27 -0.18
C HIS A 69 -15.01 4.03 -1.51
N ALA A 70 -15.48 5.28 -1.49
CA ALA A 70 -15.53 6.11 -2.70
C ALA A 70 -14.11 6.43 -3.24
N GLU A 71 -13.16 6.73 -2.35
CA GLU A 71 -11.75 6.95 -2.72
C GLU A 71 -11.09 5.69 -3.30
N ASP A 72 -11.35 4.52 -2.70
CA ASP A 72 -10.89 3.23 -3.18
C ASP A 72 -11.48 2.93 -4.58
N ALA A 73 -12.78 3.18 -4.78
CA ALA A 73 -13.45 3.01 -6.07
C ALA A 73 -12.88 3.93 -7.15
N ALA A 74 -12.68 5.22 -6.86
CA ALA A 74 -12.05 6.17 -7.79
C ALA A 74 -10.61 5.75 -8.15
N THR A 75 -9.86 5.23 -7.17
CA THR A 75 -8.51 4.70 -7.39
C THR A 75 -8.52 3.44 -8.26
N TYR A 76 -9.48 2.54 -8.04
CA TYR A 76 -9.67 1.37 -8.88
C TYR A 76 -9.98 1.76 -10.33
N GLN A 77 -10.90 2.72 -10.55
CA GLN A 77 -11.23 3.20 -11.90
C GLN A 77 -10.01 3.83 -12.58
N ARG A 78 -9.26 4.71 -11.90
CA ARG A 78 -8.01 5.28 -12.44
C ARG A 78 -7.00 4.21 -12.86
N ARG A 79 -6.85 3.16 -12.05
CA ARG A 79 -5.95 2.03 -12.38
C ARG A 79 -6.45 1.25 -13.59
N ARG A 80 -7.75 1.01 -13.69
CA ARG A 80 -8.37 0.32 -14.82
C ARG A 80 -8.18 1.07 -16.14
N LEU A 81 -8.27 2.40 -16.11
CA LEU A 81 -8.02 3.25 -17.27
C LEU A 81 -6.54 3.22 -17.70
N CYS A 82 -5.61 3.03 -16.76
CA CYS A 82 -4.19 2.83 -17.07
C CYS A 82 -3.93 1.37 -17.43
N GLN A 83 -4.03 1.04 -18.73
CA GLN A 83 -3.91 -0.33 -19.25
C GLN A 83 -2.67 -1.08 -18.73
N ARG A 84 -1.50 -0.41 -18.68
CA ARG A 84 -0.25 -0.97 -18.12
C ARG A 84 -0.43 -1.44 -16.68
N VAL A 85 -0.89 -0.54 -15.81
CA VAL A 85 -1.06 -0.81 -14.37
C VAL A 85 -2.13 -1.87 -14.14
N TYR A 86 -3.20 -1.84 -14.92
CA TYR A 86 -4.27 -2.82 -14.85
C TYR A 86 -3.79 -4.23 -15.24
N ARG A 87 -3.10 -4.36 -16.38
CA ARG A 87 -2.53 -5.63 -16.87
C ARG A 87 -1.59 -6.25 -15.85
N GLN A 88 -0.66 -5.46 -15.31
CA GLN A 88 0.29 -5.95 -14.33
C GLN A 88 -0.38 -6.34 -13.00
N GLN A 89 -1.47 -5.67 -12.61
CA GLN A 89 -2.29 -6.09 -11.46
C GLN A 89 -2.99 -7.43 -11.71
N LEU A 90 -3.55 -7.65 -12.90
CA LEU A 90 -4.15 -8.94 -13.28
C LEU A 90 -3.10 -10.06 -13.24
N PHE A 91 -1.91 -9.79 -13.77
CA PHE A 91 -0.78 -10.72 -13.75
C PHE A 91 -0.36 -11.06 -12.31
N ASN A 92 -0.17 -10.04 -11.45
CA ASN A 92 0.16 -10.25 -10.04
C ASN A 92 -0.91 -11.07 -9.30
N ASN A 93 -2.18 -10.83 -9.59
CA ASN A 93 -3.29 -11.60 -9.03
C ASN A 93 -3.28 -13.05 -9.51
N TRP A 94 -2.94 -13.28 -10.78
CA TRP A 94 -2.77 -14.62 -11.33
C TRP A 94 -1.62 -15.37 -10.64
N LEU A 95 -0.46 -14.74 -10.45
CA LEU A 95 0.68 -15.32 -9.70
C LEU A 95 0.32 -15.68 -8.26
N ARG A 96 -0.41 -14.79 -7.56
CA ARG A 96 -0.90 -15.02 -6.19
C ARG A 96 -1.86 -16.21 -6.05
N ARG A 97 -2.48 -16.64 -7.15
CA ARG A 97 -3.35 -17.84 -7.16
C ARG A 97 -2.56 -19.16 -7.25
N GLY A 98 -1.23 -19.11 -7.16
CA GLY A 98 -0.33 -20.28 -7.11
C GLY A 98 0.63 -20.39 -8.29
N TRP A 99 0.52 -19.52 -9.30
CA TRP A 99 1.36 -19.56 -10.50
C TRP A 99 2.78 -19.01 -10.28
N HIS A 100 3.04 -18.29 -9.19
CA HIS A 100 4.38 -17.83 -8.83
C HIS A 100 5.41 -18.97 -8.71
N ALA A 101 4.96 -20.18 -8.37
CA ALA A 101 5.80 -21.36 -8.20
C ALA A 101 5.85 -22.25 -9.46
N ALA A 102 5.19 -21.87 -10.55
CA ALA A 102 5.02 -22.71 -11.74
C ALA A 102 6.26 -22.78 -12.66
N GLY A 103 7.47 -22.52 -12.16
CA GLY A 103 8.69 -22.58 -12.99
C GLY A 103 8.62 -21.71 -14.26
N LEU A 104 8.00 -20.52 -14.18
CA LEU A 104 7.84 -19.62 -15.33
C LEU A 104 9.22 -19.12 -15.84
N PRO A 105 9.41 -18.94 -17.16
CA PRO A 105 10.66 -18.47 -17.74
C PRO A 105 10.84 -16.97 -17.52
N TRP A 106 11.32 -16.58 -16.35
CA TRP A 106 11.51 -15.19 -15.96
C TRP A 106 12.75 -14.58 -16.62
N LYS A 107 12.66 -13.30 -17.03
CA LYS A 107 13.77 -12.56 -17.66
C LYS A 107 14.66 -11.83 -16.67
N THR A 108 14.09 -10.87 -15.94
CA THR A 108 14.84 -9.97 -15.05
C THR A 108 14.54 -10.25 -13.59
N HIS A 109 13.26 -10.34 -13.25
CA HIS A 109 12.78 -10.53 -11.90
C HIS A 109 11.79 -11.69 -11.86
N ARG A 110 11.88 -12.49 -10.80
CA ARG A 110 10.89 -13.51 -10.49
C ARG A 110 10.05 -13.11 -9.30
N CYS A 111 8.85 -13.65 -9.24
CA CYS A 111 7.94 -13.42 -8.13
C CYS A 111 8.12 -14.49 -7.06
N GLU A 112 8.31 -14.08 -5.81
CA GLU A 112 8.35 -14.95 -4.63
C GLU A 112 7.16 -14.64 -3.71
N LEU A 113 6.42 -15.67 -3.33
CA LEU A 113 5.31 -15.57 -2.39
C LEU A 113 5.58 -16.46 -1.17
N ALA A 114 5.82 -15.82 -0.04
CA ALA A 114 5.98 -16.48 1.25
C ALA A 114 4.65 -16.69 1.98
N LEU A 115 4.61 -17.72 2.83
CA LEU A 115 3.45 -18.03 3.70
C LEU A 115 3.18 -16.89 4.68
N GLU A 116 4.24 -16.41 5.32
CA GLU A 116 4.23 -15.29 6.24
C GLU A 116 4.82 -14.04 5.57
N ALA A 117 4.51 -12.88 6.13
CA ALA A 117 5.03 -11.64 5.59
C ALA A 117 6.48 -11.47 6.02
N VAL A 118 7.39 -11.60 5.07
CA VAL A 118 8.84 -11.47 5.25
C VAL A 118 9.24 -10.00 5.12
N ARG A 119 10.29 -9.62 5.85
CA ARG A 119 10.89 -8.29 5.78
C ARG A 119 12.05 -8.31 4.80
N HIS A 120 11.98 -7.46 3.79
CA HIS A 120 13.12 -7.14 2.94
C HIS A 120 13.24 -5.63 2.78
N ARG A 121 14.45 -5.17 2.46
CA ARG A 121 14.68 -3.79 2.04
C ARG A 121 14.43 -3.71 0.54
N CYS A 122 13.58 -2.78 0.11
CA CYS A 122 13.36 -2.57 -1.33
C CYS A 122 14.55 -1.79 -1.91
N SER A 123 15.17 -2.29 -2.96
CA SER A 123 16.31 -1.63 -3.63
C SER A 123 15.93 -0.27 -4.24
N SER A 124 14.68 -0.11 -4.70
CA SER A 124 14.24 1.09 -5.42
C SER A 124 13.67 2.22 -4.54
N CYS A 125 12.79 1.93 -3.57
CA CYS A 125 12.07 3.00 -2.88
C CYS A 125 12.74 3.50 -1.60
N GLY A 126 13.94 3.02 -1.26
CA GLY A 126 14.75 3.51 -0.13
C GLY A 126 14.13 3.32 1.26
N PHE A 127 12.91 2.79 1.35
CA PHE A 127 12.25 2.51 2.61
C PHE A 127 12.95 1.32 3.30
N PRO A 128 13.36 1.48 4.57
CA PRO A 128 14.17 0.49 5.26
C PRO A 128 13.38 -0.77 5.60
N ASP A 129 12.08 -0.65 5.89
CA ASP A 129 11.23 -1.74 6.35
C ASP A 129 9.99 -1.89 5.47
N HIS A 130 10.07 -2.83 4.54
CA HIS A 130 8.89 -3.35 3.87
C HIS A 130 8.61 -4.76 4.40
N LYS A 131 7.41 -4.96 4.93
CA LYS A 131 6.90 -6.27 5.33
C LYS A 131 5.81 -6.67 4.34
N ALA A 132 6.06 -7.70 3.54
CA ALA A 132 5.12 -8.20 2.56
C ALA A 132 5.24 -9.72 2.42
N LYS A 133 4.16 -10.37 2.00
CA LYS A 133 4.21 -11.80 1.62
C LYS A 133 4.74 -11.99 0.20
N PHE A 134 4.67 -10.95 -0.63
CA PHE A 134 4.87 -11.02 -2.07
C PHE A 134 5.95 -10.04 -2.47
N TRP A 135 7.01 -10.59 -3.05
CA TRP A 135 8.23 -9.89 -3.40
C TRP A 135 8.63 -10.20 -4.82
N TRP A 136 9.36 -9.28 -5.42
CA TRP A 136 10.03 -9.48 -6.69
C TRP A 136 11.52 -9.57 -6.42
N THR A 137 12.14 -10.67 -6.82
CA THR A 137 13.58 -10.90 -6.65
C THR A 137 14.27 -10.81 -8.00
N SER A 138 15.40 -10.10 -8.05
CA SER A 138 16.25 -10.08 -9.24
C SER A 138 16.83 -11.47 -9.48
N ILE A 139 16.94 -11.85 -10.75
CA ILE A 139 17.59 -13.10 -11.17
C ILE A 139 19.11 -12.89 -11.26
N ALA A 140 19.54 -11.68 -11.67
CA ALA A 140 20.95 -11.36 -11.86
C ALA A 140 21.65 -10.95 -10.56
N GLU A 141 20.95 -10.23 -9.68
CA GLU A 141 21.51 -9.70 -8.42
C GLU A 141 20.97 -10.48 -7.22
N LEU A 142 21.86 -11.12 -6.48
CA LEU A 142 21.49 -11.79 -5.23
C LEU A 142 21.00 -10.78 -4.19
N GLU A 143 19.98 -11.15 -3.41
CA GLU A 143 19.38 -10.33 -2.34
C GLU A 143 18.81 -8.96 -2.80
N SER A 144 18.58 -8.77 -4.09
CA SER A 144 17.93 -7.57 -4.63
C SER A 144 16.41 -7.76 -4.67
N TYR A 145 15.70 -7.10 -3.75
CA TYR A 145 14.25 -7.21 -3.59
C TYR A 145 13.54 -5.93 -4.05
N LEU A 146 12.44 -6.10 -4.79
CA LEU A 146 11.52 -5.03 -5.15
C LEU A 146 10.15 -5.25 -4.49
N CYS A 147 9.64 -4.20 -3.85
CA CYS A 147 8.28 -4.20 -3.33
C CYS A 147 7.27 -4.15 -4.49
N GLY A 148 6.04 -4.62 -4.26
CA GLY A 148 5.01 -4.64 -5.30
C GLY A 148 4.69 -3.28 -5.93
N LYS A 149 4.94 -2.16 -5.24
CA LYS A 149 4.78 -0.82 -5.82
C LYS A 149 5.93 -0.43 -6.77
N CYS A 150 7.16 -0.83 -6.45
CA CYS A 150 8.32 -0.56 -7.29
C CYS A 150 8.34 -1.48 -8.51
N ALA A 151 7.95 -2.75 -8.34
CA ALA A 151 7.78 -3.65 -9.48
C ALA A 151 6.74 -3.15 -10.48
N LEU A 152 5.69 -2.44 -10.03
CA LEU A 152 4.71 -1.81 -10.92
C LEU A 152 5.26 -0.65 -11.78
N LYS A 153 6.47 -0.15 -11.47
CA LYS A 153 7.13 0.90 -12.25
C LYS A 153 7.98 0.33 -13.39
N LEU A 154 8.37 -0.94 -13.29
CA LEU A 154 9.11 -1.63 -14.34
C LEU A 154 8.26 -1.73 -15.61
N SER A 155 8.92 -1.82 -16.76
CA SER A 155 8.24 -2.05 -18.02
C SER A 155 7.56 -3.42 -18.02
N TRP A 156 6.54 -3.59 -18.86
CA TRP A 156 5.88 -4.90 -18.95
C TRP A 156 6.84 -5.95 -19.49
N GLU A 157 7.69 -5.55 -20.43
CA GLU A 157 8.67 -6.35 -21.13
C GLU A 157 9.73 -6.94 -20.18
N GLU A 158 10.11 -6.19 -19.14
CA GLU A 158 11.04 -6.62 -18.08
C GLU A 158 10.42 -7.63 -17.11
N VAL A 159 9.16 -7.40 -16.72
CA VAL A 159 8.47 -8.18 -15.65
C VAL A 159 7.80 -9.44 -16.20
N CYS A 160 7.40 -9.40 -17.45
CA CYS A 160 6.71 -10.50 -18.12
C CYS A 160 7.67 -11.68 -18.36
N PRO A 161 7.28 -12.92 -18.01
CA PRO A 161 8.01 -14.10 -18.44
C PRO A 161 8.05 -14.20 -19.97
N GLU A 162 9.07 -14.88 -20.48
CA GLU A 162 9.23 -15.13 -21.91
C GLU A 162 8.02 -15.88 -22.48
N GLY A 163 7.50 -15.36 -23.60
CA GLY A 163 6.35 -15.94 -24.29
C GLY A 163 4.98 -15.46 -23.78
N PHE A 164 4.92 -14.56 -22.80
CA PHE A 164 3.67 -13.99 -22.27
C PHE A 164 3.44 -12.53 -22.72
N GLU A 165 4.30 -11.98 -23.58
CA GLU A 165 4.33 -10.56 -23.97
C GLU A 165 3.04 -10.09 -24.65
N GLY A 166 2.31 -10.99 -25.32
CA GLY A 166 1.02 -10.72 -25.96
C GLY A 166 -0.21 -10.89 -25.06
N THR A 167 -0.06 -11.44 -23.85
CA THR A 167 -1.20 -11.83 -23.00
C THR A 167 -1.62 -10.75 -22.01
N ALA A 168 -2.90 -10.40 -21.96
CA ALA A 168 -3.42 -9.32 -21.12
C ALA A 168 -4.36 -9.81 -20.02
N THR A 169 -5.02 -10.96 -20.21
CA THR A 169 -6.02 -11.47 -19.27
C THR A 169 -5.56 -12.70 -18.50
N THR A 170 -6.18 -12.97 -17.34
CA THR A 170 -5.85 -14.16 -16.54
C THR A 170 -6.16 -15.48 -17.24
N LYS A 171 -7.12 -15.48 -18.17
CA LYS A 171 -7.46 -16.64 -18.99
C LYS A 171 -6.36 -16.88 -20.03
N GLU A 172 -5.91 -15.84 -20.72
CA GLU A 172 -4.79 -15.90 -21.65
C GLU A 172 -3.50 -16.36 -20.94
N PHE A 173 -3.18 -15.84 -19.75
CA PHE A 173 -2.01 -16.33 -18.99
C PHE A 173 -2.09 -17.83 -18.71
N THR A 174 -3.27 -18.33 -18.35
CA THR A 174 -3.45 -19.77 -18.07
C THR A 174 -3.40 -20.61 -19.34
N ALA A 175 -3.99 -20.14 -20.44
CA ALA A 175 -3.92 -20.81 -21.74
C ALA A 175 -2.47 -20.87 -22.24
N ARG A 176 -1.76 -19.74 -22.17
CA ARG A 176 -0.36 -19.67 -22.60
C ARG A 176 0.56 -20.54 -21.75
N ALA A 177 0.36 -20.59 -20.43
CA ALA A 177 1.10 -21.50 -19.58
C ALA A 177 0.90 -22.96 -20.01
N ARG A 178 -0.33 -23.36 -20.36
CA ARG A 178 -0.61 -24.71 -20.87
C ARG A 178 0.04 -24.98 -22.23
N GLU A 179 0.02 -24.02 -23.15
CA GLU A 179 0.72 -24.14 -24.44
C GLU A 179 2.22 -24.37 -24.28
N LEU A 180 2.82 -23.77 -23.24
CA LEU A 180 4.23 -23.94 -22.89
C LEU A 180 4.50 -25.21 -22.06
N GLY A 181 3.48 -26.05 -21.81
CA GLY A 181 3.61 -27.25 -20.98
C GLY A 181 3.82 -26.96 -19.49
N ILE A 182 3.55 -25.73 -19.04
CA ILE A 182 3.74 -25.29 -17.67
C ILE A 182 2.51 -25.64 -16.86
N GLU A 183 2.67 -26.59 -15.95
CA GLU A 183 1.63 -26.98 -15.03
C GLU A 183 1.60 -26.09 -13.79
N LYS A 184 0.38 -25.84 -13.30
CA LYS A 184 0.21 -25.14 -12.04
C LYS A 184 0.60 -26.07 -10.90
N PRO A 185 1.54 -25.70 -10.02
CA PRO A 185 1.89 -26.53 -8.89
C PRO A 185 0.67 -26.79 -8.00
N LEU A 186 0.56 -28.01 -7.51
CA LEU A 186 -0.37 -28.39 -6.46
C LEU A 186 0.07 -27.74 -5.14
N MET A 187 -0.15 -26.43 -5.03
CA MET A 187 0.02 -25.73 -3.78
C MET A 187 -1.07 -26.21 -2.82
N HIS A 188 -0.70 -26.99 -1.80
CA HIS A 188 -1.58 -27.22 -0.65
C HIS A 188 -1.99 -25.84 -0.14
N ARG A 189 -3.27 -25.48 -0.24
CA ARG A 189 -3.73 -24.18 0.28
C ARG A 189 -3.64 -24.23 1.81
N PRO A 190 -2.78 -23.46 2.49
CA PRO A 190 -2.94 -23.27 3.94
C PRO A 190 -4.16 -22.38 4.26
N TRP A 191 -4.69 -21.66 3.27
CA TRP A 191 -5.68 -20.60 3.46
C TRP A 191 -7.13 -21.08 3.63
N LYS A 192 -7.40 -22.39 3.62
CA LYS A 192 -8.76 -22.94 3.80
C LYS A 192 -8.91 -23.87 5.02
N SER A 193 -7.87 -24.16 5.78
CA SER A 193 -7.95 -25.13 6.89
C SER A 193 -8.08 -24.52 8.29
N VAL A 194 -8.29 -23.19 8.44
CA VAL A 194 -8.55 -22.57 9.75
C VAL A 194 -9.87 -21.79 9.73
N ILE A 195 -10.93 -22.36 9.16
CA ILE A 195 -12.32 -21.95 9.46
C ILE A 195 -13.24 -23.16 9.34
N VAL A 196 -13.06 -24.20 10.14
CA VAL A 196 -14.16 -25.07 10.60
C VAL A 196 -13.69 -25.74 11.91
N SER A 197 -14.27 -25.32 13.04
CA SER A 197 -14.45 -26.05 14.32
C SER A 197 -14.22 -25.16 15.57
N SER A 198 -14.94 -24.04 15.69
CA SER A 198 -15.00 -23.33 16.99
C SER A 198 -16.42 -22.87 17.38
N THR A 199 -17.43 -23.07 16.54
CA THR A 199 -18.82 -22.68 16.87
C THR A 199 -19.79 -23.86 17.00
N ARG A 200 -19.37 -25.09 16.71
CA ARG A 200 -20.19 -26.29 16.99
C ARG A 200 -19.87 -26.97 18.31
N ASP A 201 -18.67 -26.79 18.85
CA ASP A 201 -18.27 -27.48 20.09
C ASP A 201 -18.65 -26.72 21.38
N CYS A 202 -19.12 -25.47 21.28
CA CYS A 202 -19.64 -24.73 22.43
C CYS A 202 -21.13 -25.01 22.72
N VAL A 203 -21.89 -25.57 21.79
CA VAL A 203 -23.33 -25.86 21.98
C VAL A 203 -23.57 -27.30 22.45
N ALA A 204 -22.64 -28.22 22.16
CA ALA A 204 -22.77 -29.63 22.58
C ALA A 204 -22.47 -29.87 24.08
N ASN A 205 -21.74 -28.97 24.75
CA ASN A 205 -21.39 -29.13 26.17
C ASN A 205 -22.36 -28.44 27.16
N LEU A 206 -23.45 -27.85 26.68
CA LEU A 206 -24.50 -27.24 27.53
C LEU A 206 -25.77 -28.08 27.66
N VAL A 207 -25.87 -29.21 26.94
CA VAL A 207 -27.05 -30.10 26.97
C VAL A 207 -26.77 -31.41 27.75
N GLN A 208 -25.56 -31.60 28.30
CA GLN A 208 -25.24 -32.75 29.18
C GLN A 208 -25.08 -32.39 30.66
N ARG A 209 -25.53 -31.19 31.07
CA ARG A 209 -25.58 -30.76 32.48
C ARG A 209 -26.89 -30.06 32.83
N SER A 210 -28.01 -30.70 32.48
CA SER A 210 -29.35 -30.37 32.98
C SER A 210 -30.09 -31.65 33.27
#